data_AF-A0A5K0VHY0-F1
#
_entry.id   AF-A0A5K0VHY0-F1
#
_cell.length_a   1.000
_cell.length_b   1.000
_cell.length_c   1.000
_cell.angle_alpha   90.00
_cell.angle_beta   90.00
_cell.angle_gamma   90.00
#
_symmetry.space_group_name_H-M   'P 1'
#
loop_
_entity.id
_entity.type
_entity.pdbx_description
1 polymer ?
#
loop_
_entity_poly.entity_id
_entity_poly.type
_entity_poly.pdbx_seq_one_letter_code
_entity_poly.pdbx_strand_id
1 'polypeptide(L)'
;VLVPDLFRGDPWDKGRPQAELEEWIHKQSTDRLAKDVNTCIKWMIDEFTAAGQPSEKLGIVGFCFGGGWLLKTLANDRQGNFAAGVCFYGTRLNSTLAADVKVPVLFIAGDKDPLCPTSVLMDIRRSLPGSRTVIYPGRGHGFAHRPESAEEDEDAEKAFILMRNWLHDELLRKNN
;
A
#
# COMPACT_ATOMS: atom_id res chain seq x y z
N VAL A 1 0.97 14.25 4.58
CA VAL A 1 1.38 12.82 4.48
C VAL A 1 1.88 12.40 5.86
N LEU A 2 1.40 11.25 6.37
CA LEU A 2 1.87 10.66 7.62
C LEU A 2 2.59 9.34 7.31
N VAL A 3 3.78 9.15 7.86
CA VAL A 3 4.57 7.91 7.72
C VAL A 3 4.89 7.39 9.13
N PRO A 4 4.08 6.47 9.68
CA PRO A 4 4.30 5.99 11.04
C PRO A 4 5.41 4.95 11.12
N ASP A 5 6.18 4.98 12.21
CA ASP A 5 7.08 3.90 12.56
C ASP A 5 6.31 2.72 13.21
N LEU A 6 5.83 1.84 12.34
CA LEU A 6 5.12 0.63 12.73
C LEU A 6 6.03 -0.44 13.38
N PHE A 7 7.35 -0.28 13.28
CA PHE A 7 8.34 -1.26 13.73
C PHE A 7 9.12 -0.82 14.98
N ARG A 8 8.82 0.36 15.53
CA ARG A 8 9.40 0.87 16.79
C ARG A 8 10.93 0.92 16.77
N GLY A 9 11.49 1.45 15.69
CA GLY A 9 12.93 1.60 15.49
C GLY A 9 13.64 0.31 15.06
N ASP A 10 12.92 -0.78 14.82
CA ASP A 10 13.47 -2.05 14.34
C ASP A 10 12.98 -2.41 12.92
N PRO A 11 13.28 -1.60 11.89
CA PRO A 11 12.89 -1.92 10.52
C PRO A 11 13.70 -3.11 9.99
N TRP A 12 13.09 -3.89 9.09
CA TRP A 12 13.81 -4.91 8.33
C TRP A 12 14.85 -4.26 7.42
N ASP A 13 16.06 -4.85 7.38
CA ASP A 13 17.15 -4.40 6.52
C ASP A 13 17.69 -5.54 5.64
N LYS A 14 18.17 -5.21 4.43
CA LYS A 14 18.72 -6.20 3.46
C LYS A 14 20.01 -6.85 3.98
N GLY A 15 20.72 -6.24 4.93
CA GLY A 15 21.89 -6.81 5.59
C GLY A 15 21.56 -7.90 6.61
N ARG A 16 20.28 -8.06 6.99
CA ARG A 16 19.87 -9.15 7.89
C ARG A 16 19.80 -10.49 7.14
N PRO A 17 20.12 -11.61 7.80
CA PRO A 17 19.94 -12.92 7.19
C PRO A 17 18.49 -13.14 6.78
N GLN A 18 18.25 -13.44 5.50
CA GLN A 18 16.90 -13.64 4.96
C GLN A 18 16.09 -14.70 5.74
N ALA A 19 16.78 -15.69 6.33
CA ALA A 19 16.17 -16.73 7.16
C ALA A 19 15.47 -16.17 8.42
N GLU A 20 15.85 -14.98 8.89
CA GLU A 20 15.24 -14.32 10.05
C GLU A 20 13.98 -13.52 9.70
N LEU A 21 13.64 -13.36 8.40
CA LEU A 21 12.55 -12.49 7.97
C LEU A 21 11.21 -12.93 8.57
N GLU A 22 10.90 -14.22 8.52
CA GLU A 22 9.64 -14.74 9.04
C GLU A 22 9.55 -14.57 10.56
N GLU A 23 10.66 -14.79 11.28
CA GLU A 23 10.70 -14.55 12.73
C GLU A 23 10.50 -13.06 13.06
N TRP A 24 11.17 -12.17 12.33
CA TRP A 24 11.02 -10.72 12.50
C TRP A 24 9.59 -10.26 12.21
N ILE A 25 8.94 -10.80 11.18
CA ILE A 25 7.52 -10.52 10.87
C ILE A 25 6.63 -11.03 12.02
N HIS A 26 6.86 -12.24 12.53
CA HIS A 26 6.07 -12.80 13.64
C HIS A 26 6.21 -12.01 14.95
N LYS A 27 7.36 -11.36 15.18
CA LYS A 27 7.54 -10.42 16.31
C LYS A 27 6.61 -9.20 16.21
N GLN A 28 6.12 -8.88 15.01
CA GLN A 28 5.17 -7.78 14.81
C GLN A 28 3.75 -8.24 15.13
N SER A 29 3.31 -7.95 16.37
CA SER A 29 1.93 -8.22 16.78
C SER A 29 0.93 -7.58 15.81
N THR A 30 0.07 -8.42 15.23
CA THR A 30 -0.97 -7.97 14.30
C THR A 30 -1.98 -7.05 14.98
N ASP A 31 -2.34 -7.30 16.23
CA ASP A 31 -3.24 -6.42 17.00
C ASP A 31 -2.59 -5.06 17.26
N ARG A 32 -1.31 -5.03 17.61
CA ARG A 32 -0.55 -3.79 17.77
C ARG A 32 -0.53 -2.99 16.48
N LEU A 33 -0.15 -3.62 15.37
CA LEU A 33 -0.07 -2.96 14.06
C LEU A 33 -1.43 -2.43 13.61
N ALA A 34 -2.51 -3.19 13.81
CA ALA A 34 -3.87 -2.73 13.51
C ALA A 34 -4.24 -1.51 14.36
N LYS A 35 -3.92 -1.54 15.66
CA LYS A 35 -4.16 -0.42 16.57
C LYS A 35 -3.34 0.82 16.17
N ASP A 36 -2.08 0.65 15.81
CA ASP A 36 -1.21 1.73 15.36
C ASP A 36 -1.77 2.40 14.10
N VAL A 37 -2.11 1.60 13.07
CA VAL A 37 -2.69 2.10 11.83
C VAL A 37 -4.01 2.83 12.10
N ASN A 38 -4.90 2.27 12.92
CA ASN A 38 -6.16 2.92 13.28
C ASN A 38 -5.95 4.25 14.05
N THR A 39 -4.93 4.30 14.92
CA THR A 39 -4.57 5.53 15.64
C THR A 39 -4.09 6.59 14.66
N CYS A 40 -3.26 6.22 13.67
CA CYS A 40 -2.79 7.13 12.63
C CYS A 40 -3.93 7.66 11.75
N ILE A 41 -4.88 6.80 11.37
CA ILE A 41 -6.08 7.19 10.60
C ILE A 41 -6.90 8.19 11.39
N LYS A 42 -7.23 7.85 12.65
CA LYS A 42 -7.99 8.75 13.52
C LYS A 42 -7.30 10.10 13.67
N TRP A 43 -5.99 10.10 13.95
CA TRP A 43 -5.23 11.33 14.09
C TRP A 43 -5.28 12.19 12.82
N MET A 44 -5.07 11.60 11.63
CA MET A 44 -5.17 12.37 10.38
C MET A 44 -6.57 12.97 10.16
N ILE A 45 -7.64 12.24 10.47
CA ILE A 45 -9.01 12.74 10.37
C ILE A 45 -9.25 13.89 11.34
N ASP A 46 -8.78 13.77 12.59
CA ASP A 46 -8.90 14.81 13.60
C ASP A 46 -8.16 16.09 13.15
N GLU A 47 -6.96 15.96 12.56
CA GLU A 47 -6.19 17.11 12.03
C GLU A 47 -6.90 17.79 10.85
N PHE A 48 -7.42 17.02 9.88
CA PHE A 48 -8.21 17.61 8.78
C PHE A 48 -9.47 18.30 9.29
N THR A 49 -10.14 17.71 10.28
CA THR A 49 -11.31 18.31 10.94
C THR A 49 -10.94 19.62 11.62
N ALA A 50 -9.84 19.66 12.38
CA ALA A 50 -9.34 20.87 13.04
C ALA A 50 -8.94 21.96 12.04
N ALA A 51 -8.47 21.58 10.84
CA ALA A 51 -8.16 22.48 9.74
C ALA A 51 -9.41 22.95 8.95
N GLY A 52 -10.63 22.57 9.36
CA GLY A 52 -11.88 22.96 8.69
C GLY A 52 -12.21 22.14 7.45
N GLN A 53 -11.61 20.96 7.30
CA GLN A 53 -11.79 20.04 6.17
C GLN A 53 -12.33 18.65 6.62
N PRO A 54 -13.44 18.57 7.36
CA PRO A 54 -13.90 17.32 8.01
C PRO A 54 -14.37 16.23 7.04
N SER A 55 -14.61 16.57 5.78
CA SER A 55 -15.10 15.66 4.74
C SER A 55 -13.99 15.10 3.83
N GLU A 56 -12.73 15.48 4.07
CA GLU A 56 -11.62 15.03 3.24
C GLU A 56 -11.36 13.55 3.44
N LYS A 57 -11.32 12.82 2.33
CA LYS A 57 -10.99 11.41 2.32
C LYS A 57 -9.49 11.22 2.25
N LEU A 58 -9.01 10.14 2.84
CA LEU A 58 -7.61 9.79 2.86
C LEU A 58 -7.23 8.94 1.64
N GLY A 59 -5.99 9.12 1.19
CA GLY A 59 -5.29 8.13 0.37
C GLY A 59 -4.41 7.25 1.25
N ILE A 60 -4.24 5.98 0.89
CA ILE A 60 -3.32 5.06 1.58
C ILE A 60 -2.33 4.45 0.59
N VAL A 61 -1.05 4.43 0.96
CA VAL A 61 0.02 3.81 0.16
C VAL A 61 0.70 2.74 1.00
N GLY A 62 0.88 1.55 0.42
CA GLY A 62 1.52 0.41 1.07
C GLY A 62 2.62 -0.17 0.19
N PHE A 63 3.81 -0.35 0.76
CA PHE A 63 4.98 -0.93 0.09
C PHE A 63 5.35 -2.28 0.73
N CYS A 64 5.64 -3.31 -0.07
CA CYS A 64 6.05 -4.62 0.44
C CYS A 64 5.05 -5.14 1.50
N PHE A 65 5.49 -5.29 2.75
CA PHE A 65 4.68 -5.67 3.91
C PHE A 65 3.46 -4.76 4.10
N GLY A 66 3.61 -3.46 3.78
CA GLY A 66 2.54 -2.48 3.84
C GLY A 66 1.40 -2.74 2.85
N GLY A 67 1.62 -3.51 1.78
CA GLY A 67 0.58 -3.85 0.81
C GLY A 67 -0.54 -4.72 1.41
N GLY A 68 -0.17 -5.74 2.20
CA GLY A 68 -1.14 -6.57 2.94
C GLY A 68 -1.92 -5.76 3.98
N TRP A 69 -1.23 -4.85 4.68
CA TRP A 69 -1.86 -3.94 5.63
C TRP A 69 -2.80 -2.93 4.96
N LEU A 70 -2.42 -2.38 3.82
CA LEU A 70 -3.29 -1.52 3.02
C LEU A 70 -4.59 -2.23 2.68
N LEU A 71 -4.53 -3.47 2.19
CA LEU A 71 -5.74 -4.22 1.83
C LEU A 71 -6.61 -4.50 3.06
N LYS A 72 -5.98 -4.88 4.18
CA LYS A 72 -6.69 -5.09 5.46
C LYS A 72 -7.33 -3.82 5.99
N THR A 73 -6.65 -2.69 5.90
CA THR A 73 -7.17 -1.39 6.34
C THR A 73 -8.36 -0.98 5.49
N LEU A 74 -8.25 -1.06 4.16
CA LEU A 74 -9.35 -0.71 3.25
C LEU A 74 -10.57 -1.64 3.40
N ALA A 75 -10.35 -2.93 3.63
CA ALA A 75 -11.44 -3.89 3.85
C ALA A 75 -12.20 -3.63 5.17
N ASN A 76 -11.53 -3.04 6.17
CA ASN A 76 -12.12 -2.71 7.46
C ASN A 76 -12.65 -1.27 7.55
N ASP A 77 -12.55 -0.48 6.47
CA ASP A 77 -13.01 0.91 6.45
C ASP A 77 -14.55 1.01 6.34
N ARG A 78 -15.23 0.81 7.47
CA ARG A 78 -16.70 0.89 7.54
C ARG A 78 -17.23 2.32 7.49
N GLN A 79 -16.38 3.31 7.78
CA GLN A 79 -16.74 4.73 7.81
C GLN A 79 -16.52 5.43 6.47
N GLY A 80 -15.88 4.76 5.50
CA GLY A 80 -15.60 5.34 4.18
C GLY A 80 -14.58 6.47 4.24
N ASN A 81 -13.61 6.35 5.15
CA ASN A 81 -12.55 7.31 5.38
C ASN A 81 -11.58 7.44 4.20
N PHE A 82 -11.49 6.41 3.33
CA PHE A 82 -10.57 6.41 2.19
C PHE A 82 -11.26 6.73 0.86
N ALA A 83 -10.48 7.30 -0.08
CA ALA A 83 -10.88 7.46 -1.48
C ALA A 83 -10.15 6.49 -2.42
N ALA A 84 -8.89 6.14 -2.11
CA ALA A 84 -8.09 5.24 -2.93
C ALA A 84 -6.90 4.63 -2.19
N GLY A 85 -6.44 3.49 -2.70
CA GLY A 85 -5.19 2.84 -2.29
C GLY A 85 -4.14 2.79 -3.41
N VAL A 86 -2.86 2.74 -3.04
CA VAL A 86 -1.75 2.38 -3.93
C VAL A 86 -0.88 1.31 -3.28
N CYS A 87 -0.75 0.16 -3.92
CA CYS A 87 -0.01 -1.00 -3.44
C CYS A 87 1.23 -1.23 -4.32
N PHE A 88 2.41 -0.99 -3.78
CA PHE A 88 3.70 -1.27 -4.42
C PHE A 88 4.23 -2.64 -3.96
N TYR A 89 4.36 -3.58 -4.91
CA TYR A 89 4.91 -4.93 -4.73
C TYR A 89 4.47 -5.55 -3.40
N GLY A 90 3.16 -5.51 -3.14
CA GLY A 90 2.59 -5.89 -1.85
C GLY A 90 2.79 -7.37 -1.54
N THR A 91 3.17 -7.68 -0.31
CA THR A 91 3.30 -9.05 0.19
C THR A 91 2.16 -9.37 1.16
N ARG A 92 1.93 -10.66 1.39
CA ARG A 92 0.88 -11.17 2.31
C ARG A 92 -0.52 -10.63 1.99
N LEU A 93 -0.79 -10.44 0.69
CA LEU A 93 -2.09 -10.00 0.23
C LEU A 93 -3.10 -11.13 0.40
N ASN A 94 -4.14 -10.89 1.20
CA ASN A 94 -5.24 -11.83 1.35
C ASN A 94 -6.36 -11.47 0.37
N SER A 95 -6.50 -12.25 -0.70
CA SER A 95 -7.50 -12.01 -1.75
C SER A 95 -8.95 -12.10 -1.26
N THR A 96 -9.22 -12.78 -0.15
CA THR A 96 -10.58 -12.85 0.40
C THR A 96 -11.07 -11.50 0.91
N LEU A 97 -10.15 -10.60 1.30
CA LEU A 97 -10.49 -9.25 1.77
C LEU A 97 -10.90 -8.31 0.63
N ALA A 98 -10.60 -8.66 -0.63
CA ALA A 98 -10.87 -7.79 -1.76
C ALA A 98 -12.36 -7.44 -1.89
N ALA A 99 -13.27 -8.37 -1.59
CA ALA A 99 -14.72 -8.11 -1.67
C ALA A 99 -15.22 -7.04 -0.68
N ASP A 100 -14.48 -6.82 0.42
CA ASP A 100 -14.82 -5.85 1.44
C ASP A 100 -14.28 -4.44 1.16
N VAL A 101 -13.28 -4.31 0.30
CA VAL A 101 -12.70 -3.01 -0.09
C VAL A 101 -13.67 -2.24 -0.98
N LYS A 102 -13.93 -0.97 -0.63
CA LYS A 102 -14.93 -0.11 -1.30
C LYS A 102 -14.35 0.98 -2.19
N VAL A 103 -13.04 1.04 -2.30
CA VAL A 103 -12.30 2.06 -3.05
C VAL A 103 -11.36 1.43 -4.06
N PRO A 104 -11.04 2.11 -5.16
CA PRO A 104 -10.12 1.57 -6.15
C PRO A 104 -8.69 1.55 -5.62
N VAL A 105 -7.93 0.55 -6.06
CA VAL A 105 -6.52 0.36 -5.70
C VAL A 105 -5.67 0.31 -6.97
N LEU A 106 -4.59 1.08 -6.98
CA LEU A 106 -3.54 0.95 -7.98
C LEU A 106 -2.48 -0.04 -7.47
N PHE A 107 -2.32 -1.16 -8.16
CA PHE A 107 -1.26 -2.13 -7.92
C PHE A 107 -0.08 -1.87 -8.86
N ILE A 108 1.12 -1.73 -8.30
CA ILE A 108 2.36 -1.55 -9.03
C ILE A 108 3.31 -2.67 -8.63
N ALA A 109 3.80 -3.45 -9.59
CA ALA A 109 4.77 -4.52 -9.31
C ALA A 109 5.71 -4.76 -10.48
N GLY A 110 6.80 -5.47 -10.22
CA GLY A 110 7.66 -6.03 -11.26
C GLY A 110 7.30 -7.49 -11.56
N ASP A 111 7.56 -7.97 -12.78
CA ASP A 111 7.28 -9.36 -13.17
C ASP A 111 8.36 -10.38 -12.76
N LYS A 112 9.49 -9.91 -12.19
CA LYS A 112 10.57 -10.74 -11.62
C LYS A 112 10.57 -10.75 -10.11
N ASP A 113 9.49 -10.30 -9.48
CA ASP A 113 9.33 -10.32 -8.03
C ASP A 113 8.73 -11.65 -7.54
N PRO A 114 9.51 -12.53 -6.90
CA PRO A 114 8.99 -13.80 -6.37
C PRO A 114 8.09 -13.62 -5.14
N LEU A 115 8.18 -12.48 -4.44
CA LEU A 115 7.39 -12.18 -3.24
C LEU A 115 6.02 -11.59 -3.59
N CYS A 116 5.87 -11.07 -4.81
CA CYS A 116 4.65 -10.50 -5.33
C CYS A 116 4.29 -11.06 -6.72
N PRO A 117 3.86 -12.34 -6.82
CA PRO A 117 3.45 -12.91 -8.10
C PRO A 117 2.34 -12.09 -8.75
N THR A 118 2.52 -11.71 -10.02
CA THR A 118 1.57 -10.85 -10.74
C THR A 118 0.17 -11.46 -10.86
N SER A 119 0.07 -12.80 -10.88
CA SER A 119 -1.21 -13.52 -10.84
C SER A 119 -2.04 -13.17 -9.61
N VAL A 120 -1.43 -13.09 -8.43
CA VAL A 120 -2.12 -12.72 -7.17
C VAL A 120 -2.71 -11.31 -7.28
N LEU A 121 -1.96 -10.36 -7.87
CA LEU A 121 -2.45 -9.00 -8.08
C LEU A 121 -3.62 -8.95 -9.06
N MET A 122 -3.54 -9.70 -10.16
CA MET A 122 -4.63 -9.81 -11.12
C MET A 122 -5.88 -10.42 -10.48
N ASP A 123 -5.72 -11.44 -9.63
CA ASP A 123 -6.81 -12.09 -8.92
C ASP A 123 -7.53 -11.14 -7.98
N ILE A 124 -6.78 -10.39 -7.17
CA ILE A 124 -7.33 -9.37 -6.27
C ILE A 124 -8.04 -8.27 -7.06
N ARG A 125 -7.38 -7.76 -8.11
CA ARG A 125 -7.92 -6.67 -8.94
C ARG A 125 -9.25 -7.04 -9.61
N ARG A 126 -9.48 -8.32 -9.94
CA ARG A 126 -10.79 -8.78 -10.49
C ARG A 126 -11.95 -8.56 -9.52
N SER A 127 -11.69 -8.59 -8.22
CA SER A 127 -12.69 -8.35 -7.17
C SER A 127 -12.80 -6.88 -6.76
N LEU A 128 -12.02 -5.98 -7.37
CA LEU A 128 -11.96 -4.56 -7.02
C LEU A 128 -12.28 -3.68 -8.24
N PRO A 129 -13.56 -3.37 -8.50
CA PRO A 129 -13.94 -2.46 -9.57
C PRO A 129 -13.19 -1.12 -9.49
N GLY A 130 -12.86 -0.54 -10.65
CA GLY A 130 -12.09 0.69 -10.73
C GLY A 130 -10.59 0.53 -10.47
N SER A 131 -10.12 -0.61 -9.97
CA SER A 131 -8.69 -0.85 -9.69
C SER A 131 -7.87 -1.12 -10.96
N ARG A 132 -6.60 -0.70 -10.91
CA ARG A 132 -5.63 -0.85 -12.01
C ARG A 132 -4.41 -1.63 -11.53
N THR A 133 -3.82 -2.42 -12.41
CA THR A 133 -2.53 -3.07 -12.19
C THR A 133 -1.56 -2.56 -13.26
N VAL A 134 -0.35 -2.17 -12.85
CA VAL A 134 0.76 -1.80 -13.73
C VAL A 134 1.96 -2.68 -13.38
N ILE A 135 2.43 -3.41 -14.38
CA ILE A 135 3.55 -4.32 -14.26
C ILE A 135 4.75 -3.74 -15.00
N TYR A 136 5.89 -3.65 -14.33
CA TYR A 136 7.16 -3.22 -14.89
C TYR A 136 7.98 -4.46 -15.29
N PRO A 137 8.22 -4.69 -16.59
CA PRO A 137 8.96 -5.85 -17.06
C PRO A 137 10.42 -5.86 -16.55
N GLY A 138 10.90 -7.03 -16.14
CA GLY A 138 12.27 -7.22 -15.66
C GLY A 138 12.51 -6.74 -14.22
N ARG A 139 11.53 -6.13 -13.56
CA ARG A 139 11.70 -5.54 -12.23
C ARG A 139 11.47 -6.53 -11.10
N GLY A 140 12.32 -6.43 -10.09
CA GLY A 140 12.28 -7.23 -8.88
C GLY A 140 11.55 -6.55 -7.72
N HIS A 141 11.63 -7.18 -6.55
CA HIS A 141 11.04 -6.64 -5.33
C HIS A 141 11.74 -5.35 -4.89
N GLY A 142 10.97 -4.30 -4.61
CA GLY A 142 11.54 -3.05 -4.10
C GLY A 142 12.17 -2.14 -5.15
N PHE A 143 11.97 -2.40 -6.46
CA PHE A 143 12.56 -1.62 -7.55
C PHE A 143 12.30 -0.11 -7.41
N ALA A 144 11.13 0.28 -6.92
CA ALA A 144 10.76 1.68 -6.74
C ALA A 144 11.55 2.39 -5.62
N HIS A 145 12.13 1.66 -4.66
CA HIS A 145 12.89 2.27 -3.55
C HIS A 145 14.40 2.14 -3.69
N ARG A 146 14.86 1.09 -4.36
CA ARG A 146 16.28 0.74 -4.43
C ARG A 146 16.58 0.24 -5.85
N PRO A 147 16.51 1.13 -6.85
CA PRO A 147 16.84 0.75 -8.22
C PRO A 147 18.32 0.34 -8.32
N GLU A 148 18.58 -0.72 -9.08
CA GLU A 148 19.94 -1.28 -9.26
C GLU A 148 20.57 -0.85 -10.60
N SER A 149 19.81 -0.19 -11.47
CA SER A 149 20.29 0.38 -12.73
C SER A 149 19.62 1.73 -13.03
N ALA A 150 20.17 2.50 -13.97
CA ALA A 150 19.57 3.76 -14.41
C ALA A 150 18.19 3.56 -15.04
N GLU A 151 18.01 2.48 -15.80
CA GLU A 151 16.72 2.11 -16.38
C GLU A 151 15.70 1.74 -15.29
N GLU A 152 16.16 1.10 -14.20
CA GLU A 152 15.30 0.81 -13.05
C GLU A 152 14.92 2.08 -12.27
N ASP A 153 15.84 3.04 -12.17
CA ASP A 153 15.60 4.34 -11.55
C ASP A 153 14.56 5.16 -12.34
N GLU A 154 14.64 5.15 -13.67
CA GLU A 154 13.60 5.73 -14.52
C GLU A 154 12.23 5.06 -14.31
N ASP A 155 12.21 3.73 -14.18
CA ASP A 155 10.97 2.98 -13.93
C ASP A 155 10.41 3.26 -12.53
N ALA A 156 11.28 3.45 -11.54
CA ALA A 156 10.91 3.90 -10.20
C ALA A 156 10.25 5.29 -10.24
N GLU A 157 10.84 6.26 -10.94
CA GLU A 157 10.27 7.60 -11.09
C GLU A 157 8.91 7.56 -11.81
N LYS A 158 8.80 6.79 -12.91
CA LYS A 158 7.52 6.58 -13.61
C LYS A 158 6.46 5.99 -12.68
N ALA A 159 6.84 5.06 -11.81
CA ALA A 159 5.94 4.46 -10.83
C ALA A 159 5.46 5.47 -9.77
N PHE A 160 6.35 6.35 -9.29
CA PHE A 160 5.97 7.42 -8.38
C PHE A 160 5.12 8.51 -9.04
N ILE A 161 5.39 8.88 -10.30
CA ILE A 161 4.52 9.78 -11.08
C ILE A 161 3.12 9.16 -11.20
N LEU A 162 3.04 7.88 -11.54
CA LEU A 162 1.76 7.17 -11.66
C LEU A 162 0.99 7.15 -10.33
N MET A 163 1.66 6.87 -9.21
CA MET A 163 1.07 6.95 -7.87
C MET A 163 0.52 8.34 -7.58
N ARG A 164 1.29 9.40 -7.84
CA ARG A 164 0.88 10.79 -7.58
C ARG A 164 -0.36 11.16 -8.40
N ASN A 165 -0.35 10.85 -9.69
CA ASN A 165 -1.48 11.15 -10.58
C ASN A 165 -2.73 10.37 -10.16
N TRP A 166 -2.58 9.09 -9.83
CA TRP A 166 -3.68 8.26 -9.33
C TRP A 166 -4.31 8.84 -8.06
N LEU A 167 -3.48 9.18 -7.06
CA LEU A 167 -3.99 9.77 -5.82
C LEU A 167 -4.65 11.12 -6.08
N HIS A 168 -4.08 11.96 -6.93
CA HIS A 168 -4.68 13.25 -7.31
C HIS A 168 -6.08 13.06 -7.92
N ASP A 169 -6.20 12.19 -8.92
CA ASP A 169 -7.46 11.96 -9.63
C ASP A 169 -8.53 11.34 -8.71
N GLU A 170 -8.15 10.36 -7.89
CA GLU A 170 -9.08 9.65 -7.02
C GLU A 170 -9.52 10.47 -5.80
N LEU A 171 -8.63 11.27 -5.21
CA LEU A 171 -8.97 12.13 -4.07
C LEU A 171 -9.86 13.29 -4.47
N LEU A 172 -9.72 13.80 -5.71
CA LEU A 172 -10.54 14.89 -6.22
C LEU A 172 -11.85 14.42 -6.88
N ARG A 173 -12.04 13.11 -7.05
CA ARG A 173 -13.26 12.57 -7.64
C ARG A 173 -14.43 12.81 -6.70
N LYS A 174 -15.27 13.79 -7.03
CA LYS A 174 -16.54 14.00 -6.32
C LYS A 174 -17.44 12.80 -6.57
N ASN A 175 -17.98 12.23 -5.50
CA ASN A 175 -19.06 11.26 -5.60
C ASN A 175 -20.28 11.98 -6.21
N ASN A 176 -20.61 11.67 -7.46
CA ASN A 176 -21.88 12.08 -8.08
C ASN A 176 -23.05 11.32 -7.45
#